data_AF-A0A3B3D441-F1
#
_entry.id   AF-A0A3B3D441-F1
#
_cell.length_a   1.000
_cell.length_b   1.000
_cell.length_c   1.000
_cell.angle_alpha   90.00
_cell.angle_beta   90.00
_cell.angle_gamma   90.00
#
_symmetry.space_group_name_H-M   'P 1'
#
loop_
_entity.id
_entity.type
_entity.pdbx_description
1 polymer ?
#
loop_
_entity_poly.entity_id
_entity_poly.type
_entity_poly.pdbx_seq_one_letter_code
_entity_poly.pdbx_strand_id
1 'polypeptide(L)'
;MWPELANAFEDFLFTKSIPPDNLSIQEFQKNEAVDVEVVQLISTEILPFANFIPKEFVGQIMTMLNKGSIHSQAPSFTEAEIDVRMREEFSKVCFETLLQFSFSNKVSTPQEGYISRMALSVLLKRSQDVLRRYVEDERLSGRCPLPRQQVTEIIFVLKAISTLMDSLKKTQPENVDGNTWAQVIALYPTLVECITCSSSEVSSALKEALGPFKDFMQPPVSKVQNGES
;
A
#
# COMPACT_ATOMS: atom_id res chain seq x y z
N MET A 1 24.61 -1.61 13.79
CA MET A 1 23.39 -1.51 14.63
C MET A 1 22.13 -1.40 13.79
N TRP A 2 22.01 -0.41 12.89
CA TRP A 2 20.79 -0.22 12.08
C TRP A 2 20.45 -1.40 11.16
N PRO A 3 21.41 -2.02 10.43
CA PRO A 3 21.11 -3.19 9.62
C PRO A 3 20.60 -4.38 10.45
N GLU A 4 21.19 -4.59 11.62
CA GLU A 4 20.80 -5.67 12.54
C GLU A 4 19.39 -5.43 13.12
N LEU A 5 19.04 -4.18 13.41
CA LEU A 5 17.69 -3.82 13.85
C LEU A 5 16.66 -4.02 12.73
N ALA A 6 16.96 -3.63 11.49
CA ALA A 6 16.09 -3.88 10.35
C ALA A 6 15.86 -5.38 10.13
N ASN A 7 16.94 -6.17 10.18
CA ASN A 7 16.85 -7.62 10.07
C ASN A 7 16.04 -8.23 11.21
N ALA A 8 16.18 -7.73 12.44
CA ALA A 8 15.40 -8.21 13.58
C ALA A 8 13.89 -7.96 13.39
N PHE A 9 13.50 -6.79 12.88
CA PHE A 9 12.10 -6.54 12.54
C PHE A 9 11.61 -7.45 11.41
N GLU A 10 12.41 -7.62 10.35
CA GLU A 10 12.02 -8.46 9.22
C GLU A 10 11.90 -9.94 9.62
N ASP A 11 12.85 -10.48 10.38
CA ASP A 11 12.85 -11.87 10.83
C ASP A 11 11.70 -12.15 11.81
N PHE A 12 11.34 -11.16 12.64
CA PHE A 12 10.19 -11.25 13.54
C PHE A 12 8.87 -11.25 12.75
N LEU A 13 8.63 -10.21 11.94
CA LEU A 13 7.37 -10.00 11.22
C LEU A 13 7.18 -10.99 10.04
N PHE A 14 8.25 -11.56 9.51
CA PHE A 14 8.21 -12.51 8.39
C PHE A 14 8.96 -13.79 8.73
N THR A 15 8.69 -14.32 9.94
CA THR A 15 9.29 -15.57 10.38
C THR A 15 9.09 -16.69 9.37
N LYS A 16 10.15 -17.48 9.15
CA LYS A 16 10.10 -18.69 8.31
C LYS A 16 9.61 -19.92 9.07
N SER A 17 9.34 -19.77 10.36
CA SER A 17 8.84 -20.84 11.22
C SER A 17 7.40 -21.18 10.87
N ILE A 18 7.10 -22.46 10.75
CA ILE A 18 5.75 -22.94 10.46
C ILE A 18 5.01 -23.07 11.80
N PRO A 19 3.83 -22.44 11.95
CA PRO A 19 3.04 -22.59 13.17
C PRO A 19 2.61 -24.06 13.37
N PRO A 20 2.47 -24.54 14.62
CA PRO A 20 1.98 -25.89 14.89
C PRO A 20 0.58 -26.13 14.30
N ASP A 21 0.30 -27.35 13.82
CA ASP A 21 -1.00 -27.69 13.23
C ASP A 21 -2.16 -27.51 14.21
N ASN A 22 -1.89 -27.65 15.51
CA ASN A 22 -2.87 -27.51 16.59
C ASN A 22 -3.00 -26.07 17.14
N LEU A 23 -2.39 -25.07 16.49
CA LEU A 23 -2.52 -23.67 16.90
C LEU A 23 -3.97 -23.21 16.74
N SER A 24 -4.56 -22.77 17.85
CA SER A 24 -5.94 -22.29 17.83
C SER A 24 -6.06 -20.93 17.13
N ILE A 25 -7.27 -20.62 16.65
CA ILE A 25 -7.59 -19.32 16.05
C ILE A 25 -7.31 -18.17 17.02
N GLN A 26 -7.64 -18.33 18.31
CA GLN A 26 -7.40 -17.29 19.33
C GLN A 26 -5.90 -17.03 19.54
N GLU A 27 -5.07 -18.07 19.54
CA GLU A 27 -3.62 -17.91 19.64
C GLU A 27 -3.04 -17.28 18.39
N PHE A 28 -3.55 -17.63 17.21
CA PHE A 28 -3.15 -16.98 15.96
C PHE A 28 -3.45 -15.47 15.99
N GLN A 29 -4.67 -15.08 16.37
CA GLN A 29 -5.07 -13.67 16.50
C GLN A 29 -4.22 -12.93 17.55
N LYS A 30 -3.86 -13.60 18.65
CA LYS A 30 -2.96 -13.02 19.65
C LYS A 30 -1.55 -12.80 19.10
N ASN A 31 -1.03 -13.72 18.28
CA ASN A 31 0.26 -13.56 17.63
C ASN A 31 0.22 -12.40 16.63
N GLU A 32 -0.83 -12.32 15.82
CA GLU A 32 -1.05 -11.20 14.89
C GLU A 32 -1.13 -9.86 15.62
N ALA A 33 -1.79 -9.80 16.78
CA ALA A 33 -1.84 -8.57 17.58
C ALA A 33 -0.44 -8.09 17.99
N VAL A 34 0.49 -8.99 18.29
CA VAL A 34 1.89 -8.63 18.58
C VAL A 34 2.59 -8.11 17.31
N ASP A 35 2.37 -8.73 16.16
CA ASP A 35 2.91 -8.25 14.87
C ASP A 35 2.42 -6.80 14.60
N VAL A 36 1.13 -6.53 14.87
CA VAL A 36 0.53 -5.19 14.76
C VAL A 36 1.19 -4.18 15.71
N GLU A 37 1.42 -4.55 16.97
CA GLU A 37 2.11 -3.68 17.94
C GLU A 37 3.51 -3.29 17.48
N VAL A 38 4.24 -4.21 16.84
CA VAL A 38 5.57 -3.92 16.27
C VAL A 38 5.48 -2.92 15.12
N VAL A 39 4.48 -3.05 14.24
CA VAL A 39 4.27 -2.06 13.16
C VAL A 39 3.90 -0.69 13.72
N GLN A 40 3.07 -0.66 14.77
CA GLN A 40 2.72 0.59 15.46
C GLN A 40 3.95 1.23 16.12
N LEU A 41 4.82 0.45 16.77
CA LEU A 41 6.08 0.95 17.30
C LEU A 41 6.93 1.61 16.20
N ILE A 42 7.04 0.97 15.03
CA ILE A 42 7.75 1.54 13.88
C ILE A 42 7.11 2.86 13.44
N SER A 43 5.78 2.93 13.38
CA SER A 43 5.05 4.09 12.90
C SER A 43 5.05 5.28 13.87
N THR A 44 5.09 5.04 15.19
CA THR A 44 5.05 6.11 16.21
C THR A 44 6.41 6.49 16.78
N GLU A 45 7.34 5.53 16.91
CA GLU A 45 8.60 5.75 17.62
C GLU A 45 9.83 5.78 16.70
N ILE A 46 9.73 5.31 15.45
CA ILE A 46 10.89 5.25 14.53
C ILE A 46 10.73 6.21 13.37
N LEU A 47 9.71 6.02 12.53
CA LEU A 47 9.52 6.80 11.31
C LEU A 47 9.31 8.31 11.55
N PRO A 48 8.71 8.78 12.66
CA PRO A 48 8.62 10.21 12.93
C PRO A 48 9.98 10.89 13.17
N PHE A 49 11.01 10.12 13.52
CA PHE A 49 12.38 10.61 13.77
C PHE A 49 13.31 10.31 12.59
N ALA A 50 12.76 10.07 11.40
CA ALA A 50 13.53 9.57 10.29
C ALA A 50 14.67 10.48 9.79
N ASN A 51 14.67 11.76 10.20
CA ASN A 51 15.75 12.71 9.94
C ASN A 51 17.05 12.39 10.70
N PHE A 52 16.97 11.60 11.77
CA PHE A 52 18.12 11.26 12.63
C PHE A 52 18.64 9.83 12.40
N ILE A 53 18.03 9.09 11.47
CA ILE A 53 18.39 7.69 11.17
C ILE A 53 18.89 7.54 9.72
N PRO A 54 19.69 6.51 9.41
CA PRO A 54 20.24 6.32 8.07
C PRO A 54 19.15 6.08 7.02
N LYS A 55 19.30 6.69 5.84
CA LYS A 55 18.34 6.54 4.72
C LYS A 55 18.18 5.10 4.26
N GLU A 56 19.25 4.32 4.30
CA GLU A 56 19.24 2.89 3.94
C GLU A 56 18.31 2.10 4.88
N PHE A 57 18.42 2.33 6.19
CA PHE A 57 17.53 1.73 7.19
C PHE A 57 16.07 2.09 6.96
N VAL A 58 15.77 3.37 6.67
CA VAL A 58 14.38 3.77 6.34
C VAL A 58 13.89 3.08 5.07
N GLY A 59 14.74 2.92 4.06
CA GLY A 59 14.40 2.18 2.85
C GLY A 59 14.08 0.71 3.12
N GLN A 60 14.82 0.06 4.03
CA GLN A 60 14.54 -1.31 4.47
C GLN A 60 13.19 -1.40 5.18
N ILE A 61 12.90 -0.49 6.12
CA ILE A 61 11.60 -0.43 6.81
C ILE A 61 10.45 -0.23 5.81
N MET A 62 10.60 0.66 4.83
CA MET A 62 9.57 0.87 3.79
C MET A 62 9.34 -0.38 2.94
N THR A 63 10.42 -1.09 2.59
CA THR A 63 10.35 -2.35 1.84
C THR A 63 9.66 -3.44 2.65
N MET A 64 9.95 -3.51 3.95
CA MET A 64 9.33 -4.45 4.90
C MET A 64 7.84 -4.16 5.10
N LEU A 65 7.44 -2.90 5.30
CA LEU A 65 6.03 -2.51 5.38
C LEU A 65 5.29 -2.82 4.09
N ASN A 66 5.93 -2.61 2.92
CA ASN A 66 5.34 -3.01 1.64
C ASN A 66 5.07 -4.51 1.58
N LYS A 67 6.07 -5.31 1.96
CA LYS A 67 5.96 -6.77 2.03
C LYS A 67 4.82 -7.19 2.97
N GLY A 68 4.66 -6.49 4.09
CA GLY A 68 3.58 -6.73 5.06
C GLY A 68 2.21 -6.35 4.55
N SER A 69 2.11 -5.30 3.73
CA SER A 69 0.85 -4.89 3.07
C SER A 69 0.35 -5.84 1.98
N ILE A 70 1.12 -6.88 1.65
CA ILE A 70 0.73 -7.92 0.70
C ILE A 70 0.05 -9.04 1.48
N HIS A 71 -1.26 -9.25 1.28
CA HIS A 71 -1.94 -10.45 1.77
C HIS A 71 -1.26 -11.67 1.14
N SER A 72 -0.35 -12.30 1.86
CA SER A 72 0.39 -13.45 1.36
C SER A 72 -0.55 -14.65 1.37
N GLN A 73 -1.14 -14.96 0.23
CA GLN A 73 -1.88 -16.21 0.03
C GLN A 73 -0.96 -17.41 0.36
N ALA A 74 -1.37 -18.24 1.33
CA ALA A 74 -0.78 -19.55 1.52
C ALA A 74 -1.49 -20.57 0.60
N PRO A 75 -0.76 -21.43 -0.13
CA PRO A 75 -1.35 -22.24 -1.21
C PRO A 75 -2.04 -23.54 -0.77
N SER A 76 -2.38 -23.76 0.51
CA SER A 76 -2.75 -25.13 0.95
C SER A 76 -3.62 -25.26 2.21
N PHE A 77 -4.72 -24.54 2.35
CA PHE A 77 -5.68 -24.78 3.44
C PHE A 77 -7.14 -24.68 2.98
N THR A 78 -8.08 -25.08 3.83
CA THR A 78 -9.52 -24.91 3.54
C THR A 78 -9.92 -23.44 3.62
N GLU A 79 -10.87 -22.99 2.82
CA GLU A 79 -11.23 -21.57 2.61
C GLU A 79 -11.55 -20.80 3.91
N ALA A 80 -12.12 -21.48 4.91
CA ALA A 80 -12.43 -20.91 6.22
C ALA A 80 -11.22 -20.78 7.18
N GLU A 81 -10.19 -21.62 6.99
CA GLU A 81 -8.93 -21.57 7.77
C GLU A 81 -7.91 -20.62 7.12
N ILE A 82 -7.98 -20.46 5.79
CA ILE A 82 -7.21 -19.46 5.04
C ILE A 82 -7.61 -18.05 5.50
N ASP A 83 -8.91 -17.78 5.61
CA ASP A 83 -9.42 -16.43 5.93
C ASP A 83 -8.86 -15.90 7.27
N VAL A 84 -8.82 -16.76 8.27
CA VAL A 84 -8.38 -16.44 9.63
C VAL A 84 -6.85 -16.42 9.79
N ARG A 85 -6.09 -17.11 8.92
CA ARG A 85 -4.62 -17.22 9.02
C ARG A 85 -3.85 -16.22 8.14
N MET A 86 -4.54 -15.32 7.42
CA MET A 86 -3.92 -14.41 6.45
C MET A 86 -3.34 -13.11 7.05
N ARG A 87 -3.30 -12.97 8.38
CA ARG A 87 -2.83 -11.75 9.08
C ARG A 87 -3.40 -10.46 8.46
N GLU A 88 -4.73 -10.41 8.34
CA GLU A 88 -5.46 -9.31 7.68
C GLU A 88 -5.23 -7.96 8.38
N GLU A 89 -5.32 -7.92 9.71
CA GLU A 89 -5.13 -6.68 10.46
C GLU A 89 -3.68 -6.21 10.39
N PHE A 90 -2.71 -7.13 10.44
CA PHE A 90 -1.30 -6.79 10.20
C PHE A 90 -1.09 -6.18 8.81
N SER A 91 -1.67 -6.79 7.77
CA SER A 91 -1.55 -6.32 6.39
C SER A 91 -2.16 -4.93 6.22
N LYS A 92 -3.33 -4.71 6.84
CA LYS A 92 -4.01 -3.42 6.89
C LYS A 92 -3.16 -2.36 7.61
N VAL A 93 -2.61 -2.65 8.79
CA VAL A 93 -1.80 -1.67 9.56
C VAL A 93 -0.50 -1.32 8.82
N CYS A 94 0.14 -2.29 8.15
CA CYS A 94 1.28 -2.02 7.27
C CYS A 94 0.92 -1.04 6.14
N PHE A 95 -0.24 -1.26 5.51
CA PHE A 95 -0.74 -0.42 4.43
C PHE A 95 -1.11 0.99 4.91
N GLU A 96 -1.85 1.10 6.01
CA GLU A 96 -2.21 2.38 6.64
C GLU A 96 -0.96 3.18 7.03
N THR A 97 0.07 2.51 7.55
CA THR A 97 1.35 3.14 7.88
C THR A 97 2.03 3.69 6.61
N LEU A 98 2.11 2.92 5.53
CA LEU A 98 2.65 3.41 4.25
C LEU A 98 1.87 4.63 3.74
N LEU A 99 0.54 4.60 3.84
CA LEU A 99 -0.32 5.71 3.43
C LEU A 99 -0.07 6.96 4.27
N GLN A 100 0.01 6.82 5.60
CA GLN A 100 0.29 7.90 6.53
C GLN A 100 1.61 8.61 6.21
N PHE A 101 2.68 7.85 5.93
CA PHE A 101 3.98 8.43 5.62
C PHE A 101 4.12 8.92 4.18
N SER A 102 3.29 8.42 3.25
CA SER A 102 3.20 8.95 1.88
C SER A 102 2.73 10.40 1.84
N PHE A 103 1.80 10.79 2.74
CA PHE A 103 1.17 12.12 2.76
C PHE A 103 1.43 12.92 4.05
N SER A 104 2.55 12.66 4.73
CA SER A 104 2.89 13.41 5.94
C SER A 104 3.01 14.91 5.62
N ASN A 105 2.06 15.72 6.10
CA ASN A 105 2.00 17.18 5.88
C ASN A 105 3.17 17.96 6.52
N LYS A 106 4.13 17.26 7.14
CA LYS A 106 5.31 17.83 7.79
C LYS A 106 6.57 17.60 6.95
N VAL A 107 6.51 17.74 5.62
CA VAL A 107 7.74 17.75 4.79
C VAL A 107 8.48 19.07 5.05
N SER A 108 9.27 19.07 6.13
CA SER A 108 10.06 20.21 6.58
C SER A 108 11.52 20.05 6.15
N THR A 109 11.91 18.81 5.80
CA THR A 109 13.27 18.43 5.46
C THR A 109 13.34 17.64 4.14
N PRO A 110 14.49 17.66 3.44
CA PRO A 110 14.70 16.85 2.24
C PRO A 110 14.56 15.34 2.47
N GLN A 111 14.79 14.88 3.72
CA GLN A 111 14.75 13.46 4.09
C GLN A 111 13.30 12.99 4.27
N GLU A 112 12.44 13.77 4.92
CA GLU A 112 10.98 13.52 4.94
C GLU A 112 10.38 13.46 3.53
N GLY A 113 10.81 14.36 2.64
CA GLY A 113 10.38 14.34 1.24
C GLY A 113 10.84 13.08 0.49
N TYR A 114 12.03 12.56 0.80
CA TYR A 114 12.51 11.29 0.24
C TYR A 114 11.68 10.09 0.71
N ILE A 115 11.32 10.06 1.99
CA ILE A 115 10.49 9.02 2.61
C ILE A 115 9.09 9.02 2.03
N SER A 116 8.47 10.20 1.92
CA SER A 116 7.16 10.38 1.29
C SER A 116 7.17 9.86 -0.15
N ARG A 117 8.17 10.23 -0.97
CA ARG A 117 8.30 9.72 -2.36
C ARG A 117 8.49 8.20 -2.42
N MET A 118 9.29 7.62 -1.52
CA MET A 118 9.47 6.17 -1.46
C MET A 118 8.17 5.46 -1.10
N ALA A 119 7.51 5.88 -0.02
CA ALA A 119 6.26 5.31 0.44
C ALA A 119 5.18 5.40 -0.65
N LEU A 120 5.13 6.54 -1.34
CA LEU A 120 4.20 6.77 -2.44
C LEU A 120 4.45 5.85 -3.63
N SER A 121 5.70 5.71 -4.07
CA SER A 121 6.04 4.81 -5.18
C SER A 121 5.73 3.35 -4.85
N VAL A 122 6.02 2.95 -3.62
CA VAL A 122 5.71 1.62 -3.08
C VAL A 122 4.20 1.38 -3.07
N LEU A 123 3.41 2.32 -2.55
CA LEU A 123 1.95 2.26 -2.48
C LEU A 123 1.31 2.19 -3.87
N LEU A 124 1.79 2.99 -4.82
CA LEU A 124 1.33 3.00 -6.21
C LEU A 124 1.61 1.66 -6.89
N LYS A 125 2.84 1.14 -6.73
CA LYS A 125 3.21 -0.17 -7.27
C LYS A 125 2.34 -1.29 -6.69
N ARG A 126 2.15 -1.30 -5.37
CA ARG A 126 1.30 -2.28 -4.69
C ARG A 126 -0.15 -2.21 -5.15
N SER A 127 -0.69 -1.00 -5.23
CA SER A 127 -2.04 -0.75 -5.76
C SER A 127 -2.21 -1.34 -7.16
N GLN A 128 -1.23 -1.13 -8.04
CA GLN A 128 -1.24 -1.67 -9.39
C GLN A 128 -1.24 -3.20 -9.40
N ASP A 129 -0.44 -3.83 -8.55
CA ASP A 129 -0.32 -5.29 -8.49
C ASP A 129 -1.61 -5.94 -7.94
N VAL A 130 -2.27 -5.36 -6.93
CA VAL A 130 -3.58 -5.83 -6.44
C VAL A 130 -4.64 -5.75 -7.53
N LEU A 131 -4.74 -4.58 -8.19
CA LEU A 131 -5.76 -4.35 -9.22
C LEU A 131 -5.60 -5.35 -10.37
N ARG A 132 -4.38 -5.54 -10.88
CA ARG A 132 -4.10 -6.50 -11.95
C ARG A 132 -4.48 -7.92 -11.56
N ARG A 133 -4.05 -8.36 -10.37
CA ARG A 133 -4.35 -9.69 -9.88
C ARG A 133 -5.86 -9.93 -9.77
N TYR A 134 -6.58 -8.96 -9.20
CA TYR A 134 -8.04 -9.06 -9.08
C TYR A 134 -8.72 -9.15 -10.45
N VAL A 135 -8.31 -8.33 -11.42
CA VAL A 135 -8.83 -8.36 -12.80
C VAL A 135 -8.56 -9.71 -13.47
N GLU A 136 -7.35 -10.26 -13.30
CA GLU A 136 -6.98 -11.57 -13.82
C GLU A 136 -7.81 -12.69 -13.18
N ASP A 137 -7.94 -12.67 -11.85
CA ASP A 137 -8.69 -13.67 -11.09
C ASP A 137 -10.18 -13.61 -11.48
N GLU A 138 -10.78 -12.42 -11.63
CA GLU A 138 -12.19 -12.28 -12.05
C GLU A 138 -12.41 -12.77 -13.49
N ARG A 139 -11.47 -12.48 -14.38
CA ARG A 139 -11.51 -12.97 -15.77
C ARG A 139 -11.47 -14.50 -15.82
N LEU A 140 -10.72 -15.13 -14.94
CA LEU A 140 -10.59 -16.59 -14.85
C LEU A 140 -11.73 -17.25 -14.09
N SER A 141 -12.38 -16.55 -13.14
CA SER A 141 -13.46 -17.11 -12.31
C SER A 141 -14.79 -17.29 -13.06
N GLY A 142 -14.98 -16.55 -14.16
CA GLY A 142 -16.15 -16.66 -15.04
C GLY A 142 -17.44 -16.21 -14.35
N ARG A 143 -18.22 -17.16 -13.80
CA ARG A 143 -19.45 -16.88 -13.03
C ARG A 143 -19.31 -17.17 -11.53
N CYS A 144 -18.17 -17.69 -11.10
CA CYS A 144 -17.92 -17.97 -9.70
C CYS A 144 -17.51 -16.66 -9.01
N PRO A 145 -18.16 -16.27 -7.90
CA PRO A 145 -17.73 -15.11 -7.14
C PRO A 145 -16.32 -15.32 -6.60
N LEU A 146 -15.51 -14.26 -6.62
CA LEU A 146 -14.18 -14.29 -6.02
C LEU A 146 -14.27 -14.36 -4.48
N PRO A 147 -13.22 -14.87 -3.81
CA PRO A 147 -13.17 -14.89 -2.35
C PRO A 147 -13.39 -13.50 -1.75
N ARG A 148 -14.17 -13.42 -0.68
CA ARG A 148 -14.53 -12.15 -0.02
C ARG A 148 -13.30 -11.32 0.34
N GLN A 149 -12.21 -11.96 0.73
CA GLN A 149 -10.94 -11.29 1.02
C GLN A 149 -10.38 -10.50 -0.17
N GLN A 150 -10.40 -11.07 -1.36
CA GLN A 150 -9.91 -10.40 -2.57
C GLN A 150 -10.78 -9.17 -2.89
N VAL A 151 -12.10 -9.29 -2.69
CA VAL A 151 -13.05 -8.18 -2.83
C VAL A 151 -12.77 -7.08 -1.81
N THR A 152 -12.54 -7.44 -0.55
CA THR A 152 -12.17 -6.50 0.51
C THR A 152 -10.85 -5.78 0.19
N GLU A 153 -9.83 -6.53 -0.24
CA GLU A 153 -8.50 -6.01 -0.57
C GLU A 153 -8.55 -4.99 -1.72
N ILE A 154 -9.27 -5.27 -2.81
CA ILE A 154 -9.42 -4.31 -3.90
C ILE A 154 -10.20 -3.07 -3.46
N ILE A 155 -11.23 -3.20 -2.61
CA ILE A 155 -11.97 -2.05 -2.09
C ILE A 155 -11.04 -1.15 -1.27
N PHE A 156 -10.19 -1.71 -0.41
CA PHE A 156 -9.19 -0.95 0.34
C PHE A 156 -8.20 -0.23 -0.57
N VAL A 157 -7.68 -0.92 -1.60
CA VAL A 157 -6.77 -0.32 -2.58
C VAL A 157 -7.45 0.81 -3.35
N LEU A 158 -8.68 0.63 -3.82
CA LEU A 158 -9.42 1.66 -4.54
C LEU A 158 -9.66 2.91 -3.66
N LYS A 159 -10.05 2.73 -2.39
CA LYS A 159 -10.19 3.84 -1.43
C LYS A 159 -8.88 4.56 -1.16
N ALA A 160 -7.78 3.82 -1.09
CA ALA A 160 -6.46 4.40 -0.91
C ALA A 160 -6.01 5.21 -2.12
N ILE A 161 -6.29 4.71 -3.34
CA ILE A 161 -6.06 5.46 -4.58
C ILE A 161 -6.89 6.75 -4.56
N SER A 162 -8.18 6.71 -4.21
CA SER A 162 -9.00 7.92 -4.07
C SER A 162 -8.36 8.94 -3.11
N THR A 163 -7.92 8.47 -1.94
CA THR A 163 -7.28 9.30 -0.91
C THR A 163 -5.94 9.88 -1.40
N LEU A 164 -5.17 9.08 -2.14
CA LEU A 164 -3.92 9.48 -2.77
C LEU A 164 -4.15 10.58 -3.80
N MET A 165 -5.15 10.41 -4.67
CA MET A 165 -5.48 11.39 -5.70
C MET A 165 -5.97 12.70 -5.08
N ASP A 166 -6.79 12.63 -4.03
CA ASP A 166 -7.25 13.82 -3.29
C ASP A 166 -6.10 14.56 -2.62
N SER A 167 -5.11 13.84 -2.09
CA SER A 167 -3.93 14.41 -1.45
C SER A 167 -2.99 15.05 -2.48
N LEU A 168 -2.77 14.39 -3.61
CA LEU A 168 -2.02 14.95 -4.72
C LEU A 168 -2.68 16.21 -5.29
N LYS A 169 -4.01 16.27 -5.32
CA LYS A 169 -4.75 17.42 -5.84
C LYS A 169 -4.60 18.66 -4.95
N LYS A 170 -4.45 18.44 -3.64
CA LYS A 170 -4.19 19.49 -2.64
C LYS A 170 -2.72 19.92 -2.62
N THR A 171 -1.83 19.12 -3.18
CA THR A 171 -0.40 19.39 -3.25
C THR A 171 -0.09 20.28 -4.46
N GLN A 172 0.80 21.26 -4.31
CA GLN A 172 1.20 22.08 -5.47
C GLN A 172 1.89 21.18 -6.51
N PRO A 173 1.55 21.28 -7.81
CA PRO A 173 2.04 20.35 -8.84
C PRO A 173 3.56 20.25 -8.95
N GLU A 174 4.26 21.34 -8.64
CA GLU A 174 5.72 21.45 -8.59
C GLU A 174 6.40 20.62 -7.48
N ASN A 175 5.63 20.16 -6.49
CA ASN A 175 6.11 19.28 -5.42
C ASN A 175 5.94 17.79 -5.74
N VAL A 176 5.28 17.45 -6.85
CA VAL A 176 5.13 16.07 -7.30
C VAL A 176 6.18 15.81 -8.39
N ASP A 177 7.13 14.92 -8.12
CA ASP A 177 8.14 14.57 -9.11
C ASP A 177 7.53 13.81 -10.30
N GLY A 178 8.18 13.92 -11.46
CA GLY A 178 7.66 13.35 -12.70
C GLY A 178 7.49 11.83 -12.69
N ASN A 179 8.27 11.09 -11.89
CA ASN A 179 8.14 9.64 -11.78
C ASN A 179 6.88 9.26 -10.98
N THR A 180 6.63 9.94 -9.86
CA THR A 180 5.36 9.82 -9.13
C THR A 180 4.17 10.10 -10.03
N TRP A 181 4.23 11.18 -10.81
CA TRP A 181 3.16 11.54 -11.75
C TRP A 181 2.92 10.46 -12.82
N ALA A 182 4.00 9.93 -13.40
CA ALA A 182 3.94 8.85 -14.37
C ALA A 182 3.33 7.57 -13.78
N GLN A 183 3.65 7.22 -12.53
CA GLN A 183 3.09 6.06 -11.84
C GLN A 183 1.60 6.23 -11.56
N VAL A 184 1.16 7.42 -11.18
CA VAL A 184 -0.28 7.74 -11.03
C VAL A 184 -1.00 7.54 -12.36
N ILE A 185 -0.50 8.13 -13.45
CA ILE A 185 -1.10 7.94 -14.79
C ILE A 185 -1.13 6.46 -15.18
N ALA A 186 -0.08 5.70 -14.87
CA ALA A 186 0.01 4.27 -15.18
C ALA A 186 -0.98 3.38 -14.41
N LEU A 187 -1.64 3.89 -13.36
CA LEU A 187 -2.76 3.19 -12.71
C LEU A 187 -4.04 3.24 -13.55
N TYR A 188 -4.25 4.31 -14.32
CA TYR A 188 -5.50 4.55 -15.04
C TYR A 188 -5.96 3.36 -15.91
N PRO A 189 -5.11 2.74 -16.76
CA PRO A 189 -5.53 1.60 -17.57
C PRO A 189 -6.05 0.43 -16.72
N THR A 190 -5.37 0.14 -15.60
CA THR A 190 -5.75 -0.98 -14.72
C THR A 190 -7.07 -0.69 -14.01
N LEU A 191 -7.31 0.56 -13.60
CA LEU A 191 -8.59 0.97 -13.02
C LEU A 191 -9.74 0.85 -14.04
N VAL A 192 -9.50 1.20 -15.31
CA VAL A 192 -10.50 1.05 -16.37
C VAL A 192 -10.84 -0.43 -16.62
N GLU A 193 -9.86 -1.33 -16.55
CA GLU A 193 -10.11 -2.77 -16.62
C GLU A 193 -11.03 -3.27 -15.49
N CYS A 194 -11.00 -2.63 -14.32
CA CYS A 194 -11.91 -2.98 -13.22
C CYS A 194 -13.39 -2.59 -13.47
N ILE A 195 -13.73 -1.88 -14.54
CA ILE A 195 -15.13 -1.50 -14.83
C ILE A 195 -15.98 -2.72 -15.20
N THR A 196 -15.37 -3.77 -15.73
CA THR A 196 -16.08 -5.02 -16.06
C THR A 196 -16.38 -5.87 -14.83
N CYS A 197 -15.93 -5.44 -13.65
CA CYS A 197 -16.08 -6.20 -12.42
C CYS A 197 -17.53 -6.26 -11.96
N SER A 198 -17.94 -7.43 -11.49
CA SER A 198 -19.34 -7.76 -11.15
C SER A 198 -19.79 -7.31 -9.75
N SER A 199 -18.88 -6.98 -8.85
CA SER A 199 -19.21 -6.50 -7.49
C SER A 199 -19.66 -5.04 -7.48
N SER A 200 -20.80 -4.77 -6.84
CA SER A 200 -21.35 -3.42 -6.64
C SER A 200 -20.49 -2.54 -5.76
N GLU A 201 -19.88 -3.12 -4.72
CA GLU A 201 -19.02 -2.43 -3.76
C GLU A 201 -17.70 -2.04 -4.43
N VAL A 202 -17.12 -2.94 -5.22
CA VAL A 202 -15.94 -2.65 -6.05
C VAL A 202 -16.26 -1.56 -7.07
N SER A 203 -17.41 -1.66 -7.76
CA SER A 203 -17.86 -0.64 -8.71
C SER A 203 -18.01 0.74 -8.06
N SER A 204 -18.55 0.81 -6.84
CA SER A 204 -18.69 2.07 -6.10
C SER A 204 -17.33 2.67 -5.74
N ALA A 205 -16.43 1.87 -5.16
CA ALA A 205 -15.08 2.32 -4.81
C ALA A 205 -14.27 2.71 -6.05
N LEU A 206 -14.44 2.00 -7.16
CA LEU A 206 -13.79 2.28 -8.43
C LEU A 206 -14.22 3.62 -9.01
N LYS A 207 -15.52 3.93 -8.94
CA LYS A 207 -16.05 5.23 -9.39
C LYS A 207 -15.42 6.38 -8.62
N GLU A 208 -15.26 6.23 -7.30
CA GLU A 208 -14.56 7.22 -6.47
C GLU A 208 -13.08 7.36 -6.88
N ALA A 209 -12.40 6.25 -7.14
CA ALA A 209 -10.97 6.25 -7.52
C ALA A 209 -10.72 6.84 -8.92
N LEU A 210 -11.62 6.61 -9.88
CA LEU A 210 -11.51 7.13 -11.24
C LEU A 210 -11.86 8.62 -11.33
N GLY A 211 -12.75 9.12 -10.47
CA GLY A 211 -13.24 10.50 -10.51
C GLY A 211 -12.13 11.56 -10.57
N PRO A 212 -11.11 11.49 -9.69
CA PRO A 212 -9.99 12.43 -9.69
C PRO A 212 -9.13 12.42 -10.96
N PHE A 213 -9.02 11.30 -11.69
CA PHE A 213 -8.12 11.19 -12.85
C PHE A 213 -8.41 12.22 -13.94
N LYS A 214 -9.65 12.71 -14.06
CA LYS A 214 -10.01 13.79 -14.99
C LYS A 214 -9.13 15.05 -14.81
N ASP A 215 -8.66 15.29 -13.59
CA ASP A 215 -7.85 16.45 -13.22
C ASP A 215 -6.34 16.17 -13.38
N PHE A 216 -5.93 14.90 -13.51
CA PHE A 216 -4.51 14.45 -13.55
C PHE A 216 -4.03 13.97 -14.93
N MET A 217 -4.92 13.81 -15.91
CA MET A 217 -4.57 13.38 -17.27
C MET A 217 -3.79 14.44 -18.07
N GLN A 218 -3.46 15.58 -17.47
CA GLN A 218 -2.52 16.56 -18.00
C GLN A 218 -1.33 16.69 -17.05
N PRO A 219 -0.07 16.57 -17.51
CA PRO A 219 1.08 16.83 -16.67
C PRO A 219 1.09 18.29 -16.18
N PRO A 220 1.70 18.58 -15.01
CA PRO A 220 1.87 19.95 -14.54
C PRO A 220 2.53 20.81 -15.61
N VAL A 221 1.91 21.93 -15.98
CA VAL A 221 2.48 22.83 -16.99
C VAL A 221 3.78 23.39 -16.43
N SER A 222 4.91 22.98 -17.01
CA SER A 222 6.21 23.53 -16.66
C SER A 222 6.17 25.02 -16.99
N LYS A 223 6.24 25.91 -15.99
CA LYS A 223 6.42 27.33 -16.24
C LYS A 223 7.82 27.50 -16.85
N VAL A 224 7.89 27.53 -18.17
CA VAL A 224 9.07 28.00 -18.88
C VAL A 224 9.23 29.46 -18.47
N GLN A 225 10.23 29.76 -17.63
CA GLN A 225 10.73 31.12 -17.46
C GLN A 225 11.30 31.52 -18.82
N ASN A 226 10.45 32.10 -19.68
CA ASN A 226 10.94 32.86 -20.81
C ASN A 226 11.71 34.04 -20.22
N GLY A 227 13.03 33.99 -20.36
CA GLY A 227 13.92 35.08 -19.97
C GLY A 227 13.47 36.37 -20.65
N GLU A 228 13.31 37.41 -19.84
CA GLU A 228 13.16 38.78 -20.33
C GLU A 228 14.39 39.14 -21.17
N SER A 229 14.17 39.73 -22.34
CA SER A 229 15.16 40.47 -23.13
C SER A 229 14.59 41.83 -23.45
#